data_AF-A0A927XQR8-F1
#
_entry.id   AF-A0A927XQR8-F1
#
_cell.length_a   1.000
_cell.length_b   1.000
_cell.length_c   1.000
_cell.angle_alpha   90.00
_cell.angle_beta   90.00
_cell.angle_gamma   90.00
#
_symmetry.space_group_name_H-M   'P 1'
#
loop_
_entity.id
_entity.type
_entity.pdbx_description
1 polymer ?
#
loop_
_entity_poly.entity_id
_entity_poly.type
_entity_poly.pdbx_seq_one_letter_code
_entity_poly.pdbx_strand_id
1 'polypeptide(L)'
;MDRRVGRATAELCGAVIGAGFASGREIAAFFAEYGRWGWLGVIVAGAVIGAMCLSLMRSRGEAGMPGAWKGRWQEWLWRGMFTSLMAATGGAMLAGGGEIAALLLPVRFARAMGMGMTLAAAWVMSEGEGRLLPVVSRGLLLCLVGVALAGLFMPARTAACMGQSGGPEGILMGLCYGGFNVALAAPVMAHWGGRLTEGERRRCAVGVVAVLTALLACGHAVLLRHTALMDEQLPFVMLLAPCGRWGYALAGTALYLAALTTLTACLRGLRTMVNRGFPLAVVAVAALSLSGLDELVDVVYPVLGGGCFLLLMAARRQNRTKM
;
A
#
# COMPACT_ATOMS: atom_id res chain seq x y z
N MET A 1 -5.24 26.21 0.63
CA MET A 1 -5.13 24.92 1.35
C MET A 1 -3.94 25.01 2.30
N ASP A 2 -4.14 24.71 3.58
CA ASP A 2 -3.12 24.87 4.62
C ASP A 2 -1.88 24.02 4.29
N ARG A 3 -0.69 24.62 4.19
CA ARG A 3 0.53 23.93 3.71
C ARG A 3 0.86 22.68 4.52
N ARG A 4 0.46 22.64 5.80
CA ARG A 4 0.63 21.48 6.70
C ARG A 4 -0.31 20.33 6.34
N VAL A 5 -1.59 20.60 6.15
CA VAL A 5 -2.60 19.58 5.78
C VAL A 5 -2.24 18.95 4.44
N GLY A 6 -1.85 19.75 3.44
CA GLY A 6 -1.45 19.21 2.13
C GLY A 6 -0.24 18.27 2.19
N ARG A 7 0.76 18.60 3.03
CA ARG A 7 1.93 17.72 3.25
C ARG A 7 1.54 16.41 3.93
N ALA A 8 0.75 16.50 5.01
CA ALA A 8 0.28 15.33 5.73
C ALA A 8 -0.55 14.40 4.82
N THR A 9 -1.46 14.96 4.01
CA THR A 9 -2.24 14.17 3.04
C THR A 9 -1.34 13.47 2.04
N ALA A 10 -0.36 14.16 1.44
CA ALA A 10 0.53 13.55 0.46
C ALA A 10 1.39 12.42 1.06
N GLU A 11 1.94 12.61 2.26
CA GLU A 11 2.72 11.58 2.95
C GLU A 11 1.86 10.38 3.35
N LEU A 12 0.63 10.60 3.81
CA LEU A 12 -0.29 9.52 4.15
C LEU A 12 -0.77 8.74 2.93
N CYS A 13 -1.06 9.42 1.81
CA CYS A 13 -1.34 8.72 0.56
C CYS A 13 -0.12 7.92 0.10
N GLY A 14 1.09 8.50 0.17
CA GLY A 14 2.32 7.79 -0.17
C GLY A 14 2.66 6.61 0.75
N ALA A 15 2.21 6.63 2.00
CA ALA A 15 2.38 5.52 2.94
C ALA A 15 1.42 4.35 2.67
N VAL A 16 0.29 4.63 2.03
CA VAL A 16 -0.68 3.61 1.58
C VAL A 16 -0.29 3.06 0.21
N ILE A 17 0.21 3.91 -0.69
CA ILE A 17 0.49 3.51 -2.07
C ILE A 17 1.85 2.80 -2.16
N GLY A 18 1.81 1.47 -2.25
CA GLY A 18 2.95 0.61 -2.53
C GLY A 18 3.09 0.19 -4.00
N ALA A 19 4.03 -0.72 -4.25
CA ALA A 19 4.28 -1.29 -5.56
C ALA A 19 3.10 -2.11 -6.10
N GLY A 20 2.35 -2.79 -5.24
CA GLY A 20 1.13 -3.52 -5.64
C GLY A 20 0.06 -2.56 -6.18
N PHE A 21 -0.14 -1.41 -5.53
CA PHE A 21 -1.00 -0.35 -6.04
C PHE A 21 -0.50 0.26 -7.35
N ALA A 22 0.78 0.66 -7.39
CA ALA A 22 1.37 1.35 -8.52
C ALA A 22 1.51 0.48 -9.78
N SER A 23 1.66 -0.84 -9.59
CA SER A 23 1.63 -1.82 -10.69
C SER A 23 0.22 -2.10 -11.17
N GLY A 24 -0.81 -1.89 -10.34
CA GLY A 24 -2.19 -2.30 -10.59
C GLY A 24 -2.54 -3.69 -10.05
N ARG A 25 -1.58 -4.47 -9.53
CA ARG A 25 -1.80 -5.82 -8.99
C ARG A 25 -2.77 -5.81 -7.80
N GLU A 26 -2.62 -4.89 -6.85
CA GLU A 26 -3.56 -4.75 -5.73
C GLU A 26 -4.96 -4.39 -6.21
N ILE A 27 -5.07 -3.54 -7.24
CA ILE A 27 -6.38 -3.14 -7.77
C ILE A 27 -7.04 -4.32 -8.49
N ALA A 28 -6.25 -5.13 -9.19
CA ALA A 28 -6.70 -6.36 -9.82
C ALA A 28 -7.27 -7.34 -8.77
N ALA A 29 -6.47 -7.71 -7.78
CA ALA A 29 -6.79 -8.72 -6.76
C ALA A 29 -7.93 -8.30 -5.81
N PHE A 30 -7.95 -7.04 -5.35
CA PHE A 30 -8.90 -6.62 -4.31
C PHE A 30 -10.21 -6.07 -4.87
N PHE A 31 -10.26 -5.63 -6.13
CA PHE A 31 -11.41 -4.92 -6.68
C PHE A 31 -11.83 -5.40 -8.06
N ALA A 32 -10.92 -5.37 -9.04
CA ALA A 32 -11.29 -5.63 -10.43
C ALA A 32 -11.75 -7.08 -10.65
N GLU A 33 -11.19 -8.05 -9.92
CA GLU A 33 -11.60 -9.46 -9.99
C GLU A 33 -13.10 -9.64 -9.69
N TYR A 34 -13.66 -8.77 -8.84
CA TYR A 34 -15.07 -8.77 -8.43
C TYR A 34 -15.98 -7.93 -9.35
N GLY A 35 -15.46 -7.44 -10.48
CA GLY A 35 -16.25 -6.71 -11.48
C GLY A 35 -16.97 -5.50 -10.90
N ARG A 36 -18.31 -5.48 -11.03
CA ARG A 36 -19.15 -4.39 -10.51
C ARG A 36 -19.11 -4.27 -8.98
N TRP A 37 -18.92 -5.38 -8.27
CA TRP A 37 -18.89 -5.41 -6.81
C TRP A 37 -17.59 -4.82 -6.25
N GLY A 38 -16.53 -4.79 -7.08
CA GLY A 38 -15.31 -4.04 -6.78
C GLY A 38 -15.56 -2.56 -6.50
N TRP A 39 -16.58 -1.93 -7.10
CA TRP A 39 -16.95 -0.54 -6.80
C TRP A 39 -17.42 -0.35 -5.36
N LEU A 40 -18.21 -1.30 -4.85
CA LEU A 40 -18.61 -1.30 -3.44
C LEU A 40 -17.40 -1.58 -2.55
N GLY A 41 -16.51 -2.50 -2.95
CA GLY A 41 -15.23 -2.73 -2.30
C GLY A 41 -14.40 -1.44 -2.16
N VAL A 42 -14.26 -0.65 -3.22
CA VAL A 42 -13.53 0.64 -3.23
C VAL A 42 -14.14 1.63 -2.24
N ILE A 43 -15.47 1.76 -2.23
CA ILE A 43 -16.18 2.64 -1.28
C ILE A 43 -15.94 2.19 0.16
N VAL A 44 -16.02 0.88 0.41
CA VAL A 44 -15.80 0.28 1.73
C VAL A 44 -14.35 0.49 2.19
N ALA A 45 -13.37 0.25 1.32
CA ALA A 45 -11.96 0.51 1.60
C ALA A 45 -11.72 1.97 1.99
N GLY A 46 -12.27 2.91 1.20
CA GLY A 46 -12.19 4.35 1.49
C GLY A 46 -12.83 4.73 2.83
N ALA A 47 -13.99 4.14 3.15
CA ALA A 47 -14.67 4.37 4.42
C ALA A 47 -13.87 3.84 5.62
N VAL A 48 -13.29 2.64 5.52
CA VAL A 48 -12.42 2.06 6.54
C VAL A 48 -11.18 2.94 6.76
N ILE A 49 -10.50 3.31 5.66
CA ILE A 49 -9.32 4.18 5.71
C ILE A 49 -9.64 5.50 6.40
N GLY A 50 -10.72 6.17 6.00
CA GLY A 50 -11.13 7.44 6.59
C GLY A 50 -11.46 7.36 8.07
N ALA A 51 -12.28 6.38 8.45
CA ALA A 51 -12.73 6.19 9.82
C ALA A 51 -11.55 5.87 10.75
N MET A 52 -10.62 5.02 10.33
CA MET A 52 -9.46 4.64 11.13
C MET A 52 -8.37 5.70 11.14
N CYS A 53 -8.12 6.38 10.01
CA CYS A 53 -7.15 7.47 9.92
C CYS A 53 -7.45 8.57 10.95
N LEU A 54 -8.70 9.02 11.03
CA LEU A 54 -9.09 10.01 12.04
C LEU A 54 -8.99 9.48 13.47
N SER A 55 -9.31 8.20 13.69
CA SER A 55 -9.18 7.56 15.01
C SER A 55 -7.73 7.50 15.48
N LEU A 56 -6.81 7.09 14.61
CA LEU A 56 -5.38 6.95 14.90
C LEU A 56 -4.69 8.31 15.06
N MET A 57 -5.06 9.32 14.26
CA MET A 57 -4.52 10.67 14.44
C MET A 57 -4.95 11.32 15.77
N ARG A 58 -6.10 10.91 16.33
CA ARG A 58 -6.58 11.39 17.63
C ARG A 58 -5.91 10.68 18.80
N SER A 59 -5.42 9.46 18.58
CA SER A 59 -4.82 8.66 19.62
C SER A 59 -3.38 9.15 19.83
N ARG A 60 -3.17 10.01 20.85
CA ARG A 60 -1.94 10.77 21.10
C ARG A 60 -0.72 9.86 21.31
N GLY A 61 0.02 9.58 20.25
CA GLY A 61 1.44 9.20 20.32
C GLY A 61 1.75 7.71 20.45
N GLU A 62 0.79 6.81 20.62
CA GLU A 62 1.11 5.39 20.43
C GLU A 62 0.97 5.06 18.93
N ALA A 63 1.97 5.48 18.17
CA ALA A 63 2.12 5.09 16.78
C ALA A 63 2.36 3.57 16.71
N GLY A 64 1.34 2.80 16.33
CA GLY A 64 1.42 1.33 16.29
C GLY A 64 1.02 0.59 17.57
N MET A 65 0.35 1.24 18.52
CA MET A 65 -0.18 0.83 19.85
C MET A 65 -0.06 -0.65 20.35
N PRO A 66 1.13 -1.13 20.78
CA PRO A 66 1.19 -2.13 21.85
C PRO A 66 0.65 -1.59 23.21
N GLY A 67 0.48 -0.26 23.38
CA GLY A 67 0.01 0.36 24.64
C GLY A 67 -1.51 0.38 24.85
N ALA A 68 -2.30 0.36 23.77
CA ALA A 68 -3.76 0.32 23.84
C ALA A 68 -4.27 -0.98 24.45
N TRP A 69 -3.51 -2.06 24.31
CA TRP A 69 -3.88 -3.39 24.74
C TRP A 69 -3.18 -3.73 26.05
N LYS A 70 -3.95 -3.80 27.14
CA LYS A 70 -3.41 -4.07 28.49
C LYS A 70 -3.03 -5.55 28.74
N GLY A 71 -3.34 -6.46 27.82
CA GLY A 71 -3.11 -7.88 28.00
C GLY A 71 -1.94 -8.40 27.16
N ARG A 72 -1.06 -9.18 27.81
CA ARG A 72 0.16 -9.75 27.22
C ARG A 72 -0.11 -10.57 25.95
N TRP A 73 -1.24 -11.26 25.88
CA TRP A 73 -1.66 -12.02 24.69
C TRP A 73 -2.03 -11.11 23.52
N GLN A 74 -2.79 -10.05 23.78
CA GLN A 74 -3.26 -9.15 22.74
C GLN A 74 -2.14 -8.25 22.22
N GLU A 75 -1.22 -7.83 23.10
CA GLU A 75 -0.01 -7.13 22.70
C GLU A 75 0.88 -8.02 21.80
N TRP A 76 1.06 -9.30 22.18
CA TRP A 76 1.81 -10.26 21.38
C TRP A 76 1.17 -10.48 20.00
N LEU A 77 -0.15 -10.70 19.95
CA LEU A 77 -0.89 -10.91 18.70
C LEU A 77 -0.78 -9.68 17.78
N TRP A 78 -0.91 -8.49 18.34
CA TRP A 78 -0.77 -7.24 17.61
C TRP A 78 0.65 -7.06 17.05
N ARG A 79 1.67 -7.22 17.91
CA ARG A 79 3.07 -7.11 17.49
C ARG A 79 3.41 -8.15 16.42
N GLY A 80 2.94 -9.38 16.56
CA GLY A 80 3.11 -10.45 15.58
C GLY A 80 2.48 -10.06 14.25
N MET A 81 1.20 -9.68 14.24
CA MET A 81 0.48 -9.29 13.02
C MET A 81 1.14 -8.11 12.30
N PHE A 82 1.51 -7.05 13.03
CA PHE A 82 2.16 -5.88 12.44
C PHE A 82 3.58 -6.17 11.93
N THR A 83 4.33 -7.03 12.63
CA THR A 83 5.65 -7.46 12.15
C THR A 83 5.52 -8.28 10.87
N SER A 84 4.57 -9.22 10.83
CA SER A 84 4.26 -10.01 9.62
C SER A 84 3.79 -9.11 8.48
N LEU A 85 2.95 -8.11 8.76
CA LEU A 85 2.53 -7.09 7.80
C LEU A 85 3.73 -6.37 7.20
N MET A 86 4.59 -5.79 8.02
CA MET A 86 5.76 -5.05 7.53
C MET A 86 6.73 -5.96 6.76
N ALA A 87 6.89 -7.22 7.17
CA ALA A 87 7.74 -8.19 6.48
C ALA A 87 7.16 -8.59 5.11
N ALA A 88 5.86 -8.91 5.04
CA ALA A 88 5.19 -9.28 3.81
C ALA A 88 5.11 -8.12 2.82
N THR A 89 4.75 -6.92 3.30
CA THR A 89 4.77 -5.71 2.46
C THR A 89 6.19 -5.41 1.98
N GLY A 90 7.19 -5.47 2.87
CA GLY A 90 8.60 -5.31 2.50
C GLY A 90 9.04 -6.31 1.43
N GLY A 91 8.67 -7.59 1.59
CA GLY A 91 8.97 -8.64 0.62
C GLY A 91 8.35 -8.37 -0.74
N ALA A 92 7.09 -7.92 -0.77
CA ALA A 92 6.40 -7.55 -2.00
C ALA A 92 7.04 -6.32 -2.69
N MET A 93 7.41 -5.28 -1.92
CA MET A 93 8.10 -4.12 -2.49
C MET A 93 9.45 -4.51 -3.09
N LEU A 94 10.18 -5.40 -2.41
CA LEU A 94 11.46 -5.93 -2.88
C LEU A 94 11.28 -6.77 -4.15
N ALA A 95 10.24 -7.62 -4.20
CA ALA A 95 9.86 -8.37 -5.39
C ALA A 95 9.50 -7.44 -6.55
N GLY A 96 8.70 -6.40 -6.32
CA GLY A 96 8.35 -5.39 -7.32
C GLY A 96 9.57 -4.65 -7.89
N GLY A 97 10.56 -4.32 -7.05
CA GLY A 97 11.85 -3.78 -7.51
C GLY A 97 12.63 -4.76 -8.37
N GLY A 98 12.57 -6.05 -8.04
CA GLY A 98 13.10 -7.14 -8.87
C GLY A 98 12.41 -7.26 -10.23
N GLU A 99 11.07 -7.23 -10.27
CA GLU A 99 10.30 -7.33 -11.52
C GLU A 99 10.58 -6.16 -12.47
N ILE A 100 10.69 -4.94 -11.96
CA ILE A 100 11.08 -3.78 -12.77
C ILE A 100 12.46 -4.01 -13.39
N ALA A 101 13.45 -4.46 -12.60
CA ALA A 101 14.78 -4.70 -13.11
C ALA A 101 14.80 -5.82 -14.16
N ALA A 102 14.03 -6.90 -13.94
CA ALA A 102 13.86 -7.99 -14.90
C ALA A 102 13.27 -7.53 -16.23
N LEU A 103 12.36 -6.55 -16.19
CA LEU A 103 11.80 -5.94 -17.40
C LEU A 103 12.76 -4.95 -18.09
N LEU A 104 13.60 -4.24 -17.32
CA LEU A 104 14.47 -3.18 -17.83
C LEU A 104 15.83 -3.68 -18.33
N LEU A 105 16.36 -4.75 -17.72
CA LEU A 105 17.74 -5.16 -17.91
C LEU A 105 17.80 -6.54 -18.57
N PRO A 106 18.41 -6.66 -19.77
CA PRO A 106 18.49 -7.92 -20.49
C PRO A 106 19.62 -8.83 -19.94
N VAL A 107 19.63 -9.07 -18.62
CA VAL A 107 20.63 -9.90 -17.94
C VAL A 107 19.95 -10.97 -17.10
N ARG A 108 20.53 -12.18 -17.06
CA ARG A 108 19.91 -13.36 -16.42
C ARG A 108 19.59 -13.16 -14.93
N PHE A 109 20.39 -12.34 -14.23
CA PHE A 109 20.23 -12.06 -12.81
C PHE A 109 19.55 -10.71 -12.52
N ALA A 110 18.87 -10.13 -13.52
CA ALA A 110 18.25 -8.81 -13.41
C ALA A 110 17.30 -8.70 -12.22
N ARG A 111 16.46 -9.72 -11.98
CA ARG A 111 15.54 -9.76 -10.84
C ARG A 111 16.26 -9.67 -9.49
N ALA A 112 17.24 -10.54 -9.27
CA ALA A 112 18.02 -10.58 -8.03
C ALA A 112 18.82 -9.28 -7.82
N MET A 113 19.38 -8.73 -8.90
CA MET A 113 20.06 -7.44 -8.87
C MET A 113 19.10 -6.30 -8.52
N GLY A 114 17.90 -6.28 -9.10
CA GLY A 114 16.84 -5.32 -8.79
C GLY A 114 16.42 -5.37 -7.32
N MET A 115 16.21 -6.58 -6.79
CA MET A 115 15.97 -6.79 -5.36
C MET A 115 17.13 -6.22 -4.53
N GLY A 116 18.36 -6.63 -4.80
CA GLY A 116 19.55 -6.16 -4.08
C GLY A 116 19.71 -4.64 -4.09
N MET A 117 19.55 -4.00 -5.25
CA MET A 117 19.62 -2.54 -5.39
C MET A 117 18.49 -1.84 -4.64
N THR A 118 17.26 -2.36 -4.71
CA THR A 118 16.10 -1.79 -4.02
C THR A 118 16.28 -1.89 -2.50
N LEU A 119 16.76 -3.02 -1.99
CA LEU A 119 17.06 -3.20 -0.57
C LEU A 119 18.17 -2.27 -0.10
N ALA A 120 19.27 -2.16 -0.86
CA ALA A 120 20.38 -1.28 -0.52
C ALA A 120 19.94 0.20 -0.49
N ALA A 121 19.18 0.64 -1.49
CA ALA A 121 18.65 2.00 -1.54
C ALA A 121 17.69 2.27 -0.37
N ALA A 122 16.75 1.35 -0.09
CA ALA A 122 15.83 1.48 1.04
C ALA A 122 16.56 1.46 2.39
N TRP A 123 17.62 0.67 2.53
CA TRP A 123 18.45 0.64 3.72
C TRP A 123 19.08 2.00 3.99
N VAL A 124 19.77 2.58 2.99
CA VAL A 124 20.38 3.91 3.09
C VAL A 124 19.34 4.98 3.42
N MET A 125 18.17 4.94 2.76
CA MET A 125 17.08 5.87 3.04
C MET A 125 16.46 5.69 4.42
N SER A 126 16.49 4.47 4.98
CA SER A 126 15.97 4.17 6.31
C SER A 126 16.83 4.74 7.44
N GLU A 127 18.14 4.88 7.21
CA GLU A 127 19.10 5.51 8.13
C GLU A 127 19.08 7.05 8.06
N GLY A 128 18.62 7.62 6.95
CA GLY A 128 18.59 9.08 6.75
C GLY A 128 17.50 9.81 7.55
N GLU A 129 17.58 11.14 7.59
CA GLU A 129 16.64 12.03 8.32
C GLU A 129 15.18 11.99 7.81
N GLY A 130 14.87 11.18 6.79
CA GLY A 130 13.52 11.04 6.24
C GLY A 130 13.02 12.25 5.42
N ARG A 131 13.84 13.29 5.22
CA ARG A 131 13.47 14.50 4.45
C ARG A 131 13.10 14.22 2.98
N LEU A 132 13.61 13.11 2.44
CA LEU A 132 13.37 12.71 1.05
C LEU A 132 11.99 12.08 0.85
N LEU A 133 11.44 11.38 1.83
CA LEU A 133 10.17 10.67 1.70
C LEU A 133 9.02 11.59 1.25
N PRO A 134 8.80 12.78 1.84
CA PRO A 134 7.71 13.67 1.42
C PRO A 134 7.87 14.24 0.01
N VAL A 135 9.09 14.35 -0.49
CA VAL A 135 9.36 14.79 -1.87
C VAL A 135 9.04 13.65 -2.82
N VAL A 136 9.54 12.45 -2.52
CA VAL A 136 9.32 11.25 -3.34
C VAL A 136 7.84 10.89 -3.39
N SER A 137 7.12 10.91 -2.27
CA SER A 137 5.68 10.61 -2.23
C SER A 137 4.84 11.59 -3.06
N ARG A 138 5.23 12.87 -3.15
CA ARG A 138 4.56 13.83 -4.04
C ARG A 138 4.82 13.52 -5.51
N GLY A 139 6.07 13.20 -5.86
CA GLY A 139 6.43 12.77 -7.22
C GLY A 139 5.67 11.50 -7.62
N LEU A 140 5.64 10.51 -6.74
CA LEU A 140 4.86 9.28 -6.90
C LEU A 140 3.39 9.57 -7.18
N LEU A 141 2.75 10.43 -6.39
CA LEU A 141 1.34 10.78 -6.60
C LEU A 141 1.09 11.40 -7.98
N LEU A 142 1.98 12.28 -8.44
CA LEU A 142 1.89 12.86 -9.78
C LEU A 142 2.05 11.80 -10.87
N CYS A 143 3.01 10.88 -10.72
CA CYS A 143 3.18 9.78 -11.66
C CYS A 143 1.93 8.89 -11.73
N LEU A 144 1.33 8.57 -10.59
CA LEU A 144 0.12 7.73 -10.53
C LEU A 144 -1.10 8.39 -11.15
N VAL A 145 -1.28 9.69 -10.95
CA VAL A 145 -2.31 10.46 -11.67
C VAL A 145 -2.05 10.39 -13.17
N GLY A 146 -0.79 10.54 -13.59
CA GLY A 146 -0.39 10.37 -14.99
C GLY A 146 -0.72 8.99 -15.56
N VAL A 147 -0.39 7.92 -14.83
CA VAL A 147 -0.71 6.52 -15.21
C VAL A 147 -2.22 6.32 -15.32
N ALA A 148 -2.97 6.79 -14.34
CA ALA A 148 -4.42 6.66 -14.29
C ALA A 148 -5.09 7.38 -15.47
N LEU A 149 -4.69 8.63 -15.74
CA LEU A 149 -5.20 9.40 -16.88
C LEU A 149 -4.82 8.74 -18.22
N ALA A 150 -3.56 8.36 -18.39
CA ALA A 150 -3.11 7.69 -19.62
C ALA A 150 -3.88 6.38 -19.87
N GLY A 151 -4.11 5.59 -18.82
CA GLY A 151 -4.87 4.35 -18.89
C GLY A 151 -6.31 4.54 -19.39
N LEU A 152 -6.97 5.64 -19.01
CA LEU A 152 -8.33 5.94 -19.49
C LEU A 152 -8.40 6.21 -21.00
N PHE A 153 -7.31 6.66 -21.62
CA PHE A 153 -7.26 6.92 -23.06
C PHE A 153 -6.77 5.72 -23.88
N MET A 154 -6.38 4.62 -23.24
CA MET A 154 -5.95 3.42 -23.96
C MET A 154 -7.13 2.69 -24.63
N PRO A 155 -6.91 2.10 -25.83
CA PRO A 155 -7.90 1.24 -26.45
C PRO A 155 -8.11 -0.01 -25.60
N ALA A 156 -9.38 -0.36 -25.35
CA ALA A 156 -9.77 -1.47 -24.48
C ALA A 156 -9.13 -2.80 -24.91
N ARG A 157 -8.73 -3.62 -23.92
CA ARG A 157 -8.10 -4.93 -24.12
C ARG A 157 -8.84 -5.99 -23.32
N THR A 158 -9.89 -6.54 -23.91
CA THR A 158 -10.80 -7.45 -23.20
C THR A 158 -10.50 -8.92 -23.50
N ALA A 159 -10.35 -9.73 -22.46
CA ALA A 159 -10.40 -11.19 -22.55
C ALA A 159 -11.87 -11.68 -22.51
N ALA A 160 -12.17 -12.77 -23.22
CA ALA A 160 -13.53 -13.27 -23.44
C ALA A 160 -14.17 -13.96 -22.21
N CYS A 161 -13.37 -14.42 -21.25
CA CYS A 161 -13.83 -15.18 -20.09
C CYS A 161 -13.46 -14.44 -18.80
N MET A 162 -14.36 -13.60 -18.28
CA MET A 162 -14.26 -13.10 -16.91
C MET A 162 -15.38 -13.75 -16.09
N GLY A 163 -14.99 -14.64 -15.18
CA GLY A 163 -15.89 -15.13 -14.14
C GLY A 163 -16.19 -13.99 -13.19
N GLN A 164 -17.45 -13.55 -13.11
CA GLN A 164 -17.86 -12.61 -12.07
C GLN A 164 -17.90 -13.36 -10.74
N SER A 165 -16.87 -13.18 -9.91
CA SER A 165 -16.90 -13.59 -8.51
C SER A 165 -17.96 -12.78 -7.75
N GLY A 166 -18.48 -13.36 -6.67
CA GLY A 166 -19.68 -12.90 -5.99
C GLY A 166 -19.57 -11.52 -5.32
N GLY A 167 -20.73 -10.97 -4.95
CA GLY A 167 -20.83 -9.64 -4.33
C GLY A 167 -20.32 -9.53 -2.89
N PRO A 168 -20.62 -10.48 -1.99
CA PRO A 168 -20.10 -10.47 -0.63
C PRO A 168 -18.56 -10.49 -0.58
N GLU A 169 -17.93 -11.23 -1.48
CA GLU A 169 -16.48 -11.37 -1.56
C GLU A 169 -15.81 -10.03 -1.91
N GLY A 170 -16.34 -9.28 -2.88
CA GLY A 170 -15.80 -7.95 -3.23
C GLY A 170 -15.90 -6.93 -2.09
N ILE A 171 -16.95 -7.00 -1.27
CA ILE A 171 -17.09 -6.16 -0.08
C ILE A 171 -16.07 -6.57 0.99
N LEU A 172 -15.92 -7.87 1.22
CA LEU A 172 -14.96 -8.42 2.18
C LEU A 172 -13.52 -8.01 1.80
N MET A 173 -13.18 -8.08 0.52
CA MET A 173 -11.86 -7.64 0.04
C MET A 173 -11.65 -6.16 0.20
N GLY A 174 -12.68 -5.32 0.01
CA GLY A 174 -12.63 -3.91 0.37
C GLY A 174 -12.31 -3.67 1.86
N LEU A 175 -12.87 -4.49 2.77
CA LEU A 175 -12.55 -4.43 4.20
C LEU A 175 -11.10 -4.84 4.46
N CYS A 176 -10.64 -5.94 3.87
CA CYS A 176 -9.27 -6.44 4.01
C CYS A 176 -8.26 -5.42 3.50
N TYR A 177 -8.49 -4.85 2.31
CA TYR A 177 -7.65 -3.80 1.73
C TYR A 177 -7.57 -2.57 2.63
N GLY A 178 -8.72 -2.11 3.14
CA GLY A 178 -8.79 -0.96 4.04
C GLY A 178 -8.04 -1.22 5.35
N GLY A 179 -8.22 -2.40 5.94
CA GLY A 179 -7.52 -2.83 7.16
C GLY A 179 -6.00 -2.92 6.99
N PHE A 180 -5.56 -3.55 5.90
CA PHE A 180 -4.16 -3.68 5.53
C PHE A 180 -3.49 -2.31 5.41
N ASN A 181 -4.06 -1.42 4.60
CA ASN A 181 -3.45 -0.14 4.28
C ASN A 181 -3.47 0.85 5.44
N VAL A 182 -4.51 0.82 6.28
CA VAL A 182 -4.53 1.59 7.53
C VAL A 182 -3.45 1.12 8.48
N ALA A 183 -3.32 -0.20 8.67
CA ALA A 183 -2.31 -0.75 9.57
C ALA A 183 -0.90 -0.40 9.11
N LEU A 184 -0.64 -0.51 7.80
CA LEU A 184 0.64 -0.13 7.20
C LEU A 184 0.95 1.36 7.40
N ALA A 185 -0.04 2.24 7.20
CA ALA A 185 0.12 3.69 7.31
C ALA A 185 -0.01 4.22 8.76
N ALA A 186 -0.37 3.38 9.74
CA ALA A 186 -0.62 3.79 11.12
C ALA A 186 0.54 4.56 11.78
N PRO A 187 1.83 4.21 11.58
CA PRO A 187 2.94 4.97 12.14
C PRO A 187 2.98 6.42 11.63
N VAL A 188 2.70 6.63 10.34
CA VAL A 188 2.68 7.96 9.70
C VAL A 188 1.46 8.75 10.17
N MET A 189 0.30 8.11 10.32
CA MET A 189 -0.92 8.73 10.88
C MET A 189 -0.66 9.25 12.30
N ALA A 190 -0.08 8.44 13.16
CA ALA A 190 0.20 8.85 14.54
C ALA A 190 1.27 9.96 14.62
N HIS A 191 2.28 9.93 13.75
CA HIS A 191 3.27 11.01 13.64
C HIS A 191 2.63 12.37 13.36
N TRP A 192 1.66 12.42 12.43
CA TRP A 192 0.91 13.64 12.10
C TRP A 192 -0.17 13.98 13.12
N GLY A 193 -0.74 12.98 13.80
CA GLY A 193 -1.73 13.16 14.85
C GLY A 193 -1.28 14.09 15.98
N GLY A 194 0.00 14.05 16.36
CA GLY A 194 0.57 14.97 17.36
C GLY A 194 0.79 16.41 16.87
N ARG A 195 0.79 16.65 15.56
CA ARG A 195 1.19 17.92 14.92
C ARG A 195 0.02 18.72 14.34
N LEU A 196 -1.13 18.09 14.16
CA LEU A 196 -2.33 18.69 13.58
C LEU A 196 -3.39 18.96 14.66
N THR A 197 -4.09 20.08 14.53
CA THR A 197 -5.32 20.39 15.26
C THR A 197 -6.47 19.47 14.83
N GLU A 198 -7.54 19.39 15.61
CA GLU A 198 -8.70 18.54 15.29
C GLU A 198 -9.33 18.88 13.93
N GLY A 199 -9.46 20.17 13.59
CA GLY A 199 -9.96 20.60 12.27
C GLY A 199 -9.02 20.25 11.13
N GLU A 200 -7.71 20.33 11.33
CA GLU A 200 -6.71 19.89 10.36
C GLU A 200 -6.70 18.37 10.17
N ARG A 201 -6.83 17.58 11.25
CA ARG A 201 -6.94 16.11 11.18
C ARG A 201 -8.13 15.67 10.34
N ARG A 202 -9.30 16.31 10.53
CA ARG A 202 -10.50 16.02 9.73
C ARG A 202 -10.28 16.34 8.26
N ARG A 203 -9.77 17.54 7.93
CA ARG A 203 -9.45 17.92 6.55
C ARG A 203 -8.42 16.98 5.91
N CYS A 204 -7.40 16.57 6.68
CA CYS A 204 -6.40 15.62 6.25
C CYS A 204 -7.01 14.25 5.94
N ALA A 205 -7.83 13.71 6.84
CA ALA A 205 -8.51 12.42 6.64
C ALA A 205 -9.42 12.44 5.41
N VAL A 206 -10.20 13.52 5.22
CA VAL A 206 -11.03 13.70 4.02
C VAL A 206 -10.16 13.75 2.76
N GLY A 207 -9.04 14.49 2.79
CA GLY A 207 -8.11 14.56 1.67
C GLY A 207 -7.51 13.19 1.30
N VAL A 208 -7.09 12.41 2.30
CA VAL A 208 -6.55 11.06 2.10
C VAL A 208 -7.59 10.14 1.48
N VAL A 209 -8.82 10.13 2.02
CA VAL A 209 -9.92 9.32 1.45
C VAL A 209 -10.25 9.76 0.04
N ALA A 210 -10.37 11.06 -0.21
CA ALA A 210 -10.72 11.57 -1.54
C ALA A 210 -9.68 11.16 -2.58
N VAL A 211 -8.38 11.33 -2.29
CA VAL A 211 -7.30 10.98 -3.22
C VAL A 211 -7.22 9.47 -3.44
N LEU A 212 -7.18 8.68 -2.36
CA LEU A 212 -7.03 7.22 -2.49
C LEU A 212 -8.24 6.57 -3.15
N THR A 213 -9.46 6.95 -2.76
CA THR A 213 -10.69 6.42 -3.37
C THR A 213 -10.77 6.83 -4.84
N ALA A 214 -10.38 8.05 -5.22
CA ALA A 214 -10.37 8.47 -6.63
C ALA A 214 -9.36 7.67 -7.46
N LEU A 215 -8.15 7.43 -6.94
CA LEU A 215 -7.15 6.62 -7.64
C LEU A 215 -7.57 5.15 -7.74
N LEU A 216 -8.15 4.57 -6.67
CA LEU A 216 -8.70 3.21 -6.68
C LEU A 216 -9.85 3.08 -7.69
N ALA A 217 -10.80 4.01 -7.65
CA ALA A 217 -11.91 4.08 -8.59
C ALA A 217 -11.43 4.15 -10.05
N CYS A 218 -10.45 5.02 -10.31
CA CYS A 218 -9.89 5.18 -11.64
C CYS A 218 -9.16 3.91 -12.10
N GLY A 219 -8.27 3.35 -11.25
CA GLY A 219 -7.55 2.12 -11.55
C GLY A 219 -8.49 0.94 -11.79
N HIS A 220 -9.55 0.81 -10.99
CA HIS A 220 -10.58 -0.21 -11.15
C HIS A 220 -11.32 -0.04 -12.48
N ALA A 221 -11.76 1.18 -12.81
CA ALA A 221 -12.38 1.47 -14.11
C ALA A 221 -11.47 1.15 -15.30
N VAL A 222 -10.17 1.45 -15.18
CA VAL A 222 -9.16 1.09 -16.17
C VAL A 222 -9.09 -0.44 -16.32
N LEU A 223 -8.89 -1.19 -15.23
CA LEU A 223 -8.74 -2.65 -15.31
C LEU A 223 -10.01 -3.36 -15.83
N LEU A 224 -11.21 -2.85 -15.53
CA LEU A 224 -12.46 -3.38 -16.11
C LEU A 224 -12.53 -3.23 -17.63
N ARG A 225 -11.80 -2.27 -18.22
CA ARG A 225 -11.68 -2.11 -19.68
C ARG A 225 -10.52 -2.91 -20.28
N HIS A 226 -9.62 -3.40 -19.44
CA HIS A 226 -8.40 -4.09 -19.83
C HIS A 226 -8.29 -5.46 -19.14
N THR A 227 -9.37 -6.24 -19.18
CA THR A 227 -9.48 -7.52 -18.48
C THR A 227 -8.40 -8.53 -18.87
N ALA A 228 -7.82 -8.41 -20.07
CA ALA A 228 -6.69 -9.24 -20.48
C ALA A 228 -5.38 -8.99 -19.69
N LEU A 229 -5.31 -7.92 -18.90
CA LEU A 229 -4.14 -7.56 -18.09
C LEU A 229 -4.29 -7.93 -16.60
N MET A 230 -5.39 -8.58 -16.22
CA MET A 230 -5.69 -8.80 -14.80
C MET A 230 -4.84 -9.87 -14.13
N ASP A 231 -4.35 -10.83 -14.90
CA ASP A 231 -3.45 -11.89 -14.42
C ASP A 231 -1.97 -11.51 -14.56
N GLU A 232 -1.68 -10.33 -15.12
CA GLU A 232 -0.33 -9.83 -15.22
C GLU A 232 0.20 -9.41 -13.85
N GLN A 233 1.48 -9.66 -13.59
CA GLN A 233 2.14 -9.20 -12.37
C GLN A 233 2.21 -7.67 -12.31
N LEU A 234 2.37 -7.00 -13.46
CA LEU A 234 2.49 -5.54 -13.57
C LEU A 234 1.48 -4.93 -14.57
N PRO A 235 0.16 -4.99 -14.27
CA PRO A 235 -0.91 -4.61 -15.21
C PRO A 235 -0.74 -3.22 -15.84
N PHE A 236 -0.44 -2.20 -15.05
CA PHE A 236 -0.30 -0.82 -15.52
C PHE A 236 0.97 -0.57 -16.31
N VAL A 237 2.04 -1.33 -16.07
CA VAL A 237 3.25 -1.26 -16.90
C VAL A 237 2.94 -1.84 -18.28
N MET A 238 2.27 -2.99 -18.34
CA MET A 238 1.86 -3.63 -19.61
C MET A 238 0.80 -2.82 -20.36
N LEU A 239 -0.10 -2.13 -19.63
CA LEU A 239 -1.08 -1.22 -20.19
C LEU A 239 -0.43 -0.07 -20.97
N LEU A 240 0.65 0.50 -20.42
CA LEU A 240 1.32 1.66 -21.00
C LEU A 240 2.52 1.30 -21.90
N ALA A 241 2.89 0.02 -22.00
CA ALA A 241 3.92 -0.45 -22.92
C ALA A 241 3.71 -0.01 -24.39
N PRO A 242 2.48 0.06 -24.95
CA PRO A 242 2.24 0.52 -26.31
C PRO A 242 2.58 2.00 -26.56
N CYS A 243 2.69 2.83 -25.52
CA CYS A 243 3.19 4.20 -25.63
C CYS A 243 4.71 4.29 -25.81
N GLY A 244 5.37 3.15 -26.01
CA GLY A 244 6.81 3.06 -26.13
C GLY A 244 7.53 3.51 -24.86
N ARG A 245 8.73 4.09 -25.03
CA ARG A 245 9.63 4.43 -23.92
C ARG A 245 9.00 5.32 -22.84
N TRP A 246 8.09 6.22 -23.22
CA TRP A 246 7.53 7.20 -22.29
C TRP A 246 6.47 6.60 -21.37
N GLY A 247 5.59 5.74 -21.90
CA GLY A 247 4.62 5.02 -21.08
C GLY A 247 5.31 4.05 -20.11
N TYR A 248 6.31 3.34 -20.62
CA TYR A 248 7.14 2.46 -19.80
C TYR A 248 7.88 3.23 -18.70
N ALA A 249 8.53 4.35 -19.04
CA ALA A 249 9.25 5.17 -18.06
C ALA A 249 8.30 5.73 -16.99
N LEU A 250 7.11 6.19 -17.36
CA LEU A 250 6.12 6.71 -16.42
C LEU A 250 5.65 5.64 -15.44
N ALA A 251 5.19 4.49 -15.93
CA ALA A 251 4.70 3.39 -15.10
C ALA A 251 5.82 2.77 -14.25
N GLY A 252 6.98 2.50 -14.86
CA GLY A 252 8.14 1.93 -14.17
C GLY A 252 8.69 2.86 -13.09
N THR A 253 8.73 4.17 -13.34
CA THR A 253 9.14 5.14 -12.32
C THR A 253 8.12 5.21 -11.18
N ALA A 254 6.82 5.26 -11.48
CA ALA A 254 5.78 5.24 -10.45
C ALA A 254 5.92 4.00 -9.55
N LEU A 255 6.07 2.83 -10.18
CA LEU A 255 6.22 1.56 -9.50
C LEU A 255 7.49 1.51 -8.62
N TYR A 256 8.63 1.95 -9.15
CA TYR A 256 9.89 1.92 -8.41
C TYR A 256 9.90 2.91 -7.23
N LEU A 257 9.37 4.13 -7.44
CA LEU A 257 9.24 5.10 -6.35
C LEU A 257 8.32 4.56 -5.25
N ALA A 258 7.21 3.92 -5.60
CA ALA A 258 6.30 3.29 -4.63
C ALA A 258 6.98 2.15 -3.86
N ALA A 259 7.69 1.27 -4.58
CA ALA A 259 8.45 0.18 -3.97
C ALA A 259 9.48 0.71 -2.96
N LEU A 260 10.27 1.71 -3.36
CA LEU A 260 11.34 2.27 -2.55
C LEU A 260 10.82 2.99 -1.29
N THR A 261 9.80 3.85 -1.43
CA THR A 261 9.25 4.57 -0.27
C THR A 261 8.62 3.62 0.74
N THR A 262 7.88 2.63 0.26
CA THR A 262 7.15 1.69 1.13
C THR A 262 8.12 0.70 1.77
N LEU A 263 9.11 0.19 1.04
CA LEU A 263 10.16 -0.65 1.63
C LEU A 263 10.93 0.10 2.73
N THR A 264 11.27 1.37 2.48
CA THR A 264 11.94 2.21 3.48
C THR A 264 11.08 2.34 4.74
N ALA A 265 9.77 2.57 4.59
CA ALA A 265 8.84 2.64 5.72
C ALA A 265 8.75 1.30 6.48
N CYS A 266 8.66 0.18 5.76
CA CYS A 266 8.64 -1.17 6.35
C CYS A 266 9.91 -1.47 7.15
N LEU A 267 11.09 -1.16 6.61
CA LEU A 267 12.37 -1.37 7.31
C LEU A 267 12.44 -0.54 8.60
N ARG A 268 12.03 0.74 8.55
CA ARG A 268 11.95 1.58 9.76
C ARG A 268 10.97 1.02 10.78
N GLY A 269 9.80 0.57 10.33
CA GLY A 269 8.80 -0.08 11.16
C GLY A 269 9.35 -1.33 11.86
N LEU A 270 9.94 -2.26 11.11
CA LEU A 270 10.56 -3.47 11.63
C LEU A 270 11.66 -3.16 12.65
N ARG A 271 12.54 -2.20 12.35
CA ARG A 271 13.62 -1.81 13.28
C ARG A 271 13.06 -1.32 14.62
N THR A 272 12.00 -0.51 14.59
CA THR A 272 11.35 -0.03 15.82
C THR A 272 10.64 -1.13 16.60
N MET A 273 10.07 -2.12 15.91
CA MET A 273 9.25 -3.16 16.55
C MET A 273 10.06 -4.31 17.14
N VAL A 274 11.04 -4.83 16.40
CA VAL A 274 11.80 -6.03 16.81
C VAL A 274 13.23 -5.76 17.25
N ASN A 275 13.75 -4.55 17.02
CA ASN A 275 15.09 -4.06 17.41
C ASN A 275 16.21 -5.10 17.32
N ARG A 276 16.42 -5.93 18.37
CA ARG A 276 17.40 -7.05 18.38
C ARG A 276 17.16 -8.08 17.26
N GLY A 277 15.91 -8.33 16.89
CA GLY A 277 15.52 -9.23 15.81
C GLY A 277 15.51 -8.60 14.41
N PHE A 278 15.95 -7.35 14.27
CA PHE A 278 15.88 -6.62 12.99
C PHE A 278 16.64 -7.31 11.84
N PRO A 279 17.87 -7.83 12.01
CA PRO A 279 18.56 -8.55 10.94
C PRO A 279 17.77 -9.78 10.44
N LEU A 280 17.17 -10.53 11.37
CA LEU A 280 16.33 -11.68 11.03
C LEU A 280 15.06 -11.26 10.27
N ALA A 281 14.46 -10.12 10.65
CA ALA A 281 13.31 -9.58 9.93
C ALA A 281 13.66 -9.15 8.50
N VAL A 282 14.86 -8.62 8.27
CA VAL A 282 15.35 -8.29 6.91
C VAL A 282 15.58 -9.54 6.08
N VAL A 283 16.13 -10.61 6.68
CA VAL A 283 16.24 -11.93 6.02
C VAL A 283 14.86 -12.48 5.67
N ALA A 284 13.88 -12.33 6.56
CA ALA A 284 12.50 -12.74 6.29
C ALA A 284 11.87 -11.94 5.13
N VAL A 285 12.10 -10.62 5.07
CA VAL A 285 11.70 -9.77 3.93
C VAL A 285 12.32 -10.29 2.62
N ALA A 286 13.63 -10.57 2.62
CA ALA A 286 14.31 -11.10 1.45
C ALA A 286 13.78 -12.48 1.03
N ALA A 287 13.53 -13.37 1.98
CA ALA A 287 12.96 -14.68 1.72
C ALA A 287 11.53 -14.60 1.14
N LEU A 288 10.67 -13.76 1.72
CA LEU A 288 9.31 -13.54 1.23
C LEU A 288 9.30 -12.95 -0.19
N SER A 289 10.27 -12.11 -0.54
CA SER A 289 10.36 -11.52 -1.88
C SER A 289 10.57 -12.56 -3.00
N LEU A 290 11.04 -13.76 -2.66
CA LEU A 290 11.23 -14.85 -3.62
C LEU A 290 9.90 -15.42 -4.13
N SER A 291 8.82 -15.27 -3.35
CA SER A 291 7.47 -15.74 -3.72
C SER A 291 6.86 -14.98 -4.89
N GLY A 292 7.34 -13.77 -5.21
CA GLY A 292 6.75 -12.91 -6.24
C GLY A 292 5.80 -11.85 -5.66
N LEU A 293 5.52 -10.83 -6.47
CA LEU A 293 4.66 -9.71 -6.08
C LEU A 293 3.18 -10.13 -6.08
N ASP A 294 2.76 -10.85 -7.11
CA ASP A 294 1.42 -11.39 -7.30
C ASP A 294 1.00 -12.32 -6.15
N GLU A 295 1.78 -13.37 -5.87
CA GLU A 295 1.45 -14.34 -4.81
C GLU A 295 1.28 -13.67 -3.43
N LEU A 296 2.18 -12.72 -3.11
CA LEU A 296 2.07 -11.96 -1.85
C LEU A 296 0.82 -11.08 -1.80
N VAL A 297 0.47 -10.43 -2.91
CA VAL A 297 -0.71 -9.56 -2.98
C VAL A 297 -2.00 -10.37 -2.98
N ASP A 298 -2.01 -11.54 -3.59
CA ASP A 298 -3.21 -12.34 -3.82
C ASP A 298 -3.58 -13.19 -2.62
N VAL A 299 -2.56 -13.73 -1.94
CA VAL A 299 -2.75 -14.68 -0.84
C VAL A 299 -2.47 -14.03 0.51
N VAL A 300 -1.32 -13.37 0.64
CA VAL A 300 -0.83 -12.92 1.96
C VAL A 300 -1.52 -11.63 2.41
N TYR A 301 -1.75 -10.67 1.50
CA TYR A 301 -2.34 -9.38 1.85
C TYR A 301 -3.79 -9.50 2.36
N PRO A 302 -4.69 -10.29 1.76
CA PRO A 302 -6.06 -10.41 2.25
C PRO A 302 -6.13 -10.96 3.68
N VAL A 303 -5.31 -11.98 3.99
CA VAL A 303 -5.23 -12.60 5.33
C VAL A 303 -4.74 -11.59 6.37
N LEU A 304 -3.64 -10.90 6.08
CA LEU A 304 -3.09 -9.88 6.96
C LEU A 304 -4.03 -8.69 7.12
N GLY A 305 -4.69 -8.30 6.03
CA GLY A 305 -5.64 -7.20 5.99
C GLY A 305 -6.88 -7.44 6.86
N GLY A 306 -7.50 -8.61 6.73
CA GLY A 306 -8.61 -9.03 7.58
C GLY A 306 -8.21 -9.10 9.05
N GLY A 307 -7.05 -9.69 9.36
CA GLY A 307 -6.50 -9.74 10.71
C GLY A 307 -6.28 -8.35 11.32
N CYS A 308 -5.63 -7.45 10.57
CA CYS A 308 -5.39 -6.08 10.99
C CYS A 308 -6.69 -5.30 11.20
N PHE A 309 -7.68 -5.45 10.31
CA PHE A 309 -8.98 -4.82 10.44
C PHE A 309 -9.69 -5.21 11.74
N LEU A 310 -9.76 -6.51 12.04
CA LEU A 310 -10.40 -7.02 13.25
C LEU A 310 -9.71 -6.49 14.51
N LEU A 311 -8.38 -6.47 14.53
CA LEU A 311 -7.61 -5.95 15.66
C LEU A 311 -7.81 -4.44 15.85
N LEU A 312 -7.79 -3.65 14.76
CA LEU A 312 -8.06 -2.21 14.81
C LEU A 312 -9.47 -1.90 15.34
N MET A 313 -10.46 -2.68 14.93
CA MET A 313 -11.83 -2.56 15.41
C MET A 313 -11.97 -2.91 16.90
N ALA A 314 -11.29 -3.96 17.35
CA ALA A 314 -11.26 -4.33 18.76
C ALA A 314 -10.60 -3.24 19.62
N ALA A 315 -9.48 -2.67 19.17
CA ALA A 315 -8.80 -1.57 19.85
C ALA A 315 -9.70 -0.32 19.96
N ARG A 316 -10.43 0.02 18.88
CA ARG A 316 -11.36 1.16 18.87
C ARG A 316 -12.50 1.01 19.87
N ARG A 317 -13.03 -0.21 20.06
CA ARG A 317 -14.09 -0.47 21.05
C ARG A 317 -13.61 -0.23 22.48
N GLN A 318 -12.40 -0.68 22.83
CA GLN A 318 -11.81 -0.47 24.17
C GLN A 318 -11.58 1.01 24.51
N ASN A 319 -11.28 1.85 23.51
CA ASN A 319 -11.08 3.28 23.73
C ASN A 319 -12.39 4.05 23.90
N ARG A 320 -13.51 3.58 23.34
CA ARG A 320 -14.83 4.19 23.52
C ARG A 320 -15.44 3.95 24.90
N THR A 321 -15.16 2.81 25.53
CA THR A 321 -15.67 2.47 26.86
C THR A 321 -14.98 3.22 28.01
N LYS A 322 -13.99 4.09 27.70
CA LYS A 322 -13.20 4.85 28.68
C LYS A 322 -13.50 6.36 28.66
N MET A 323 -14.32 6.83 27.73
CA MET A 323 -14.84 8.20 27.67
C MET A 323 -16.27 8.21 28.20
#